data_AF-X1P292-F1
#
_entry.id   AF-X1P292-F1
#
_cell.length_a   1.000
_cell.length_b   1.000
_cell.length_c   1.000
_cell.angle_alpha   90.00
_cell.angle_beta   90.00
_cell.angle_gamma   90.00
#
_symmetry.space_group_name_H-M   'P 1'
#
loop_
_entity.id
_entity.type
_entity.pdbx_description
1 polymer ?
#
loop_
_entity_poly.entity_id
_entity_poly.type
_entity_poly.pdbx_seq_one_letter_code
_entity_poly.pdbx_strand_id
1 'polypeptide(L)'
;MLQQLEDLKLNALQELEGTNNIKELESWRVHYLGRKSHLTKVLRSLATLPLEEKKAVGTRANEVKSYLEGSLRQKGQVLRELELAASAEGEHIDITLPGRHLPIGRLHPITQTVYEICDIFVSMGFQVVEGPEVEWDYYNFEALNIP
;
A
#
# COMPACT_ATOMS: atom_id res chain seq x y z
N MET A 1 2.65 30.92 -36.20
CA MET A 1 3.11 29.70 -35.47
C MET A 1 3.16 29.89 -33.96
N LEU A 2 3.74 30.98 -33.43
CA LEU A 2 3.79 31.21 -31.97
C LEU A 2 2.40 31.38 -31.35
N GLN A 3 1.54 32.20 -31.97
CA GLN A 3 0.16 32.43 -31.49
C GLN A 3 -0.68 31.15 -31.51
N GLN A 4 -0.56 30.36 -32.58
CA GLN A 4 -1.19 29.03 -32.68
C GLN A 4 -0.75 28.06 -31.59
N LEU A 5 0.48 28.15 -31.06
CA LEU A 5 0.95 27.31 -29.96
C LEU A 5 0.37 27.75 -28.61
N GLU A 6 0.11 29.05 -28.44
CA GLU A 6 -0.54 29.57 -27.23
C GLU A 6 -2.02 29.24 -27.18
N ASP A 7 -2.72 29.40 -28.31
CA ASP A 7 -4.14 29.02 -28.43
C ASP A 7 -4.31 27.52 -28.14
N LEU A 8 -3.40 26.69 -28.65
CA LEU A 8 -3.37 25.25 -28.39
C LEU A 8 -3.16 24.94 -26.91
N LYS A 9 -2.24 25.68 -26.25
CA LYS A 9 -1.98 25.50 -24.82
C LYS A 9 -3.23 25.85 -24.01
N LEU A 10 -3.90 26.95 -24.30
CA LEU A 10 -5.10 27.38 -23.60
C LEU A 10 -6.26 26.39 -23.77
N ASN A 11 -6.53 25.97 -25.01
CA ASN A 11 -7.59 24.99 -25.29
C ASN A 11 -7.30 23.64 -24.60
N ALA A 12 -6.05 23.19 -24.65
CA ALA A 12 -5.64 21.95 -23.99
C ALA A 12 -5.82 22.04 -22.47
N LEU A 13 -5.51 23.18 -21.84
CA LEU A 13 -5.69 23.35 -20.41
C LEU A 13 -7.17 23.41 -20.00
N GLN A 14 -8.01 24.12 -20.76
CA GLN A 14 -9.46 24.14 -20.51
C GLN A 14 -10.08 22.74 -20.62
N GLU A 15 -9.73 21.98 -21.65
CA GLU A 15 -10.22 20.60 -21.77
C GLU A 15 -9.69 19.70 -20.65
N LEU A 16 -8.45 19.91 -20.21
CA LEU A 16 -7.86 19.13 -19.12
C LEU A 16 -8.55 19.42 -17.78
N GLU A 17 -8.97 20.65 -17.52
CA GLU A 17 -9.77 20.99 -16.34
C GLU A 17 -11.11 20.26 -16.34
N GLY A 18 -11.76 20.13 -17.51
CA GLY A 18 -13.03 19.42 -17.70
C GLY A 18 -12.95 17.89 -17.65
N THR A 19 -11.76 17.29 -17.68
CA THR A 19 -11.62 15.82 -17.57
C THR A 19 -11.88 15.33 -16.13
N ASN A 20 -12.78 14.35 -16.00
CA ASN A 20 -13.21 13.83 -14.71
C ASN A 20 -12.90 12.34 -14.50
N ASN A 21 -12.37 11.65 -15.51
CA ASN A 21 -12.02 10.24 -15.44
C ASN A 21 -10.65 9.97 -16.08
N ILE A 22 -9.93 8.96 -15.58
CA ILE A 22 -8.66 8.48 -16.14
C ILE A 22 -8.77 8.15 -17.64
N LYS A 23 -9.91 7.62 -18.09
CA LYS A 23 -10.15 7.35 -19.52
C LYS A 23 -10.15 8.63 -20.38
N GLU A 24 -10.74 9.70 -19.86
CA GLU A 24 -10.78 11.02 -20.51
C GLU A 24 -9.41 11.70 -20.46
N LEU A 25 -8.68 11.54 -19.37
CA LEU A 25 -7.30 12.01 -19.26
C LEU A 25 -6.39 11.35 -20.32
N GLU A 26 -6.58 10.06 -20.57
CA GLU A 26 -5.82 9.33 -21.58
C GLU A 26 -6.23 9.72 -23.01
N SER A 27 -7.51 9.95 -23.28
CA SER A 27 -7.96 10.46 -24.59
C SER A 27 -7.40 11.86 -24.85
N TRP A 28 -7.39 12.74 -23.84
CA TRP A 28 -6.75 14.04 -23.89
C TRP A 28 -5.25 13.94 -24.19
N ARG A 29 -4.53 13.04 -23.51
CA ARG A 29 -3.10 12.79 -23.74
C ARG A 29 -2.83 12.41 -25.19
N VAL A 30 -3.63 11.50 -25.74
CA VAL A 30 -3.48 11.06 -27.13
C VAL A 30 -3.79 12.20 -28.11
N HIS A 31 -4.78 13.04 -27.82
CA HIS A 31 -5.18 14.15 -28.68
C HIS A 31 -4.07 15.24 -28.78
N TYR A 32 -3.53 15.67 -27.63
CA TYR A 32 -2.59 16.81 -27.57
C TYR A 32 -1.11 16.41 -27.57
N LEU A 33 -0.74 15.29 -26.95
CA LEU A 33 0.64 14.82 -26.80
C LEU A 33 0.95 13.57 -27.65
N GLY A 34 -0.04 13.00 -28.34
CA GLY A 34 0.14 11.81 -29.17
C GLY A 34 0.97 12.04 -30.44
N ARG A 35 1.36 10.95 -31.10
CA ARG A 35 2.23 10.97 -32.30
C ARG A 35 1.63 11.72 -33.50
N LYS A 36 0.31 11.87 -33.54
CA LYS A 36 -0.43 12.59 -34.60
C LYS A 36 -0.91 13.97 -34.13
N SER A 37 -0.56 14.40 -32.92
CA SER A 37 -1.04 15.66 -32.35
C SER A 37 -0.52 16.86 -33.12
N HIS A 38 -1.27 17.96 -33.03
CA HIS A 38 -0.88 19.22 -33.67
C HIS A 38 0.47 19.72 -33.13
N LEU A 39 0.75 19.54 -31.83
CA LEU A 39 2.05 19.84 -31.22
C LEU A 39 3.19 19.02 -31.85
N THR A 40 2.99 17.71 -32.06
CA THR A 40 3.99 16.84 -32.69
C THR A 40 4.19 17.17 -34.18
N LYS A 41 3.15 17.62 -34.88
CA LYS A 41 3.25 18.12 -36.25
C LYS A 41 4.08 19.40 -36.33
N VAL A 42 3.85 20.36 -35.44
CA VAL A 42 4.66 21.60 -35.36
C VAL A 42 6.13 21.27 -35.09
N LEU A 43 6.40 20.35 -34.16
CA LEU A 43 7.76 19.90 -33.87
C LEU A 43 8.44 19.22 -35.08
N ARG A 44 7.70 18.47 -35.90
CA ARG A 44 8.23 17.86 -37.14
C ARG A 44 8.48 18.90 -38.25
N SER A 45 7.63 19.92 -38.37
CA SER A 45 7.82 20.99 -39.36
C SER A 45 8.97 21.95 -39.02
N LEU A 46 9.59 21.83 -37.83
CA LEU A 46 10.82 22.56 -37.50
C LEU A 46 11.98 22.22 -38.45
N ALA A 47 11.99 21.05 -39.09
CA ALA A 47 13.04 20.67 -40.03
C ALA A 47 13.15 21.61 -41.24
N THR A 48 12.03 22.19 -41.67
CA THR A 48 11.92 23.01 -42.89
C THR A 48 12.00 24.52 -42.67
N LEU A 49 12.18 24.99 -41.42
CA LEU A 49 12.16 26.42 -41.08
C LEU A 49 13.57 27.07 -41.08
N PRO A 50 13.67 28.39 -41.37
CA PRO A 50 14.91 29.17 -41.27
C PRO A 50 15.49 29.16 -39.84
N LEU A 51 16.82 29.29 -39.71
CA LEU A 51 17.54 29.07 -38.45
C LEU A 51 17.05 29.95 -37.28
N GLU A 52 16.65 31.19 -37.56
CA GLU A 52 16.17 32.14 -36.53
C GLU A 52 14.76 31.79 -36.02
N GLU A 53 13.81 31.52 -36.92
CA GLU A 53 12.45 31.11 -36.55
C GLU A 53 12.42 29.71 -35.91
N LYS A 54 13.32 28.83 -36.35
CA LYS A 54 13.47 27.48 -35.83
C LYS A 54 13.89 27.47 -34.36
N LYS A 55 14.74 28.42 -33.93
CA LYS A 55 15.07 28.61 -32.51
C LYS A 55 13.83 29.02 -31.72
N ALA A 56 13.20 30.14 -32.06
CA ALA A 56 12.08 30.69 -31.29
C ALA A 56 10.89 29.70 -31.17
N VAL A 57 10.46 29.11 -32.30
CA VAL A 57 9.33 28.17 -32.34
C VAL A 57 9.68 26.85 -31.65
N GLY A 58 10.93 26.37 -31.76
CA GLY A 58 11.39 25.15 -31.10
C GLY A 58 11.41 25.24 -29.58
N THR A 59 11.96 26.33 -29.02
CA THR A 59 11.92 26.56 -27.56
C THR A 59 10.50 26.63 -27.05
N ARG A 60 9.64 27.43 -27.72
CA ARG A 60 8.25 27.59 -27.27
C ARG A 60 7.45 26.29 -27.36
N ALA A 61 7.63 25.49 -28.42
CA ALA A 61 6.96 24.21 -28.55
C ALA A 61 7.38 23.21 -27.45
N ASN A 62 8.66 23.20 -27.08
CA ASN A 62 9.17 22.37 -25.98
C ASN A 62 8.66 22.83 -24.61
N GLU A 63 8.58 24.14 -24.36
CA GLU A 63 7.99 24.69 -23.14
C GLU A 63 6.51 24.31 -23.00
N VAL A 64 5.73 24.50 -24.08
CA VAL A 64 4.31 24.12 -24.11
C VAL A 64 4.15 22.62 -23.86
N LYS A 65 4.99 21.79 -24.49
CA LYS A 65 4.99 20.34 -24.26
C LYS A 65 5.26 20.00 -22.79
N SER A 66 6.32 20.56 -22.20
CA SER A 66 6.70 20.29 -20.82
C SER A 66 5.61 20.75 -19.83
N TYR A 67 4.98 21.90 -20.11
CA TYR A 67 3.87 22.41 -19.31
C TYR A 67 2.67 21.46 -19.35
N LEU A 68 2.24 21.04 -20.54
CA LEU A 68 1.11 20.12 -20.71
C LEU A 68 1.38 18.74 -20.08
N GLU A 69 2.62 18.23 -20.16
CA GLU A 69 3.04 17.00 -19.47
C GLU A 69 3.05 17.17 -17.94
N GLY A 70 3.36 18.37 -17.44
CA GLY A 70 3.25 18.73 -16.03
C GLY A 70 1.80 18.73 -15.55
N SER A 71 0.92 19.45 -16.24
CA SER A 71 -0.51 19.53 -15.93
C SER A 71 -1.21 18.17 -16.01
N LEU A 72 -0.86 17.34 -17.01
CA LEU A 72 -1.36 15.97 -17.10
C LEU A 72 -0.98 15.14 -15.88
N ARG A 73 0.29 15.22 -15.43
CA ARG A 73 0.74 14.48 -14.25
C ARG A 73 0.00 14.92 -12.99
N GLN A 74 -0.18 16.22 -12.79
CA GLN A 74 -0.92 16.77 -11.65
C GLN A 74 -2.38 16.32 -11.66
N LYS A 75 -3.10 16.50 -12.77
CA LYS A 75 -4.50 16.07 -12.88
C LYS A 75 -4.64 14.56 -12.72
N GLY A 76 -3.70 13.78 -13.25
CA GLY A 76 -3.67 12.33 -13.08
C GLY A 76 -3.33 11.84 -11.67
N GLN A 77 -2.67 12.66 -10.83
CA GLN A 77 -2.52 12.39 -9.40
C GLN A 77 -3.83 12.67 -8.67
N VAL A 78 -4.43 13.85 -8.90
CA VAL A 78 -5.71 14.25 -8.28
C VAL A 78 -6.82 13.23 -8.57
N LEU A 79 -6.97 12.79 -9.82
CA LEU A 79 -7.99 11.80 -10.18
C LEU A 79 -7.76 10.45 -9.51
N ARG A 80 -6.49 10.03 -9.32
CA ARG A 80 -6.16 8.79 -8.62
C ARG A 80 -6.43 8.86 -7.13
N GLU A 81 -6.12 9.99 -6.50
CA GLU A 81 -6.42 10.22 -5.09
C GLU A 81 -7.94 10.21 -4.84
N LEU A 82 -8.71 10.82 -5.74
CA LEU A 82 -10.18 10.78 -5.70
C LEU A 82 -10.74 9.37 -5.85
N GLU A 83 -10.23 8.57 -6.80
CA GLU A 83 -10.66 7.17 -6.96
C GLU A 83 -10.30 6.32 -5.72
N LEU A 84 -9.10 6.51 -5.16
CA LEU A 84 -8.66 5.82 -3.95
C LEU A 84 -9.54 6.16 -2.75
N ALA A 85 -9.85 7.45 -2.55
CA ALA A 85 -10.73 7.89 -1.47
C ALA A 85 -12.15 7.32 -1.63
N ALA A 86 -12.71 7.37 -2.84
CA ALA A 86 -14.03 6.81 -3.13
C ALA A 86 -14.08 5.28 -2.92
N SER A 87 -13.01 4.56 -3.28
CA SER A 87 -12.89 3.13 -3.02
C SER A 87 -12.82 2.82 -1.52
N ALA A 88 -12.12 3.65 -0.75
CA ALA A 88 -11.98 3.48 0.70
C ALA A 88 -13.31 3.71 1.45
N GLU A 89 -14.17 4.62 0.98
CA GLU A 89 -15.51 4.84 1.55
C GLU A 89 -16.45 3.63 1.36
N GLY A 90 -16.25 2.84 0.30
CA GLY A 90 -17.04 1.64 0.03
C GLY A 90 -16.67 0.43 0.90
N GLU A 91 -15.45 0.40 1.46
CA GLU A 91 -14.86 -0.76 2.13
C GLU A 91 -14.60 -0.53 3.63
N HIS A 92 -15.54 0.14 4.31
CA HIS A 92 -15.48 0.25 5.76
C HIS A 92 -15.78 -1.09 6.44
N ILE A 93 -14.81 -1.64 7.16
CA ILE A 93 -14.94 -2.85 7.98
C ILE A 93 -14.81 -2.47 9.45
N ASP A 94 -15.69 -2.98 10.29
CA ASP A 94 -15.55 -2.85 11.75
C ASP A 94 -14.44 -3.78 12.25
N ILE A 95 -13.30 -3.18 12.59
CA ILE A 95 -12.13 -3.87 13.13
C ILE A 95 -12.33 -4.41 14.55
N THR A 96 -13.41 -4.02 15.24
CA THR A 96 -13.71 -4.50 16.59
C THR A 96 -14.51 -5.79 16.60
N LEU A 97 -15.05 -6.20 15.45
CA LEU A 97 -15.78 -7.45 15.33
C LEU A 97 -14.88 -8.64 15.67
N PRO A 98 -15.39 -9.61 16.44
CA PRO A 98 -14.64 -10.82 16.74
C PRO A 98 -14.36 -11.58 15.43
N GLY A 99 -13.07 -11.85 15.20
CA GLY A 99 -12.64 -12.69 14.10
C GLY A 99 -13.10 -14.15 14.25
N ARG A 100 -12.74 -14.98 13.28
CA ARG A 100 -12.99 -16.43 13.35
C ARG A 100 -12.14 -17.04 14.46
N HIS A 101 -12.78 -17.57 15.50
CA HIS A 101 -12.11 -18.14 16.66
C HIS A 101 -11.49 -19.51 16.33
N LEU A 102 -10.20 -19.69 16.64
CA LEU A 102 -9.57 -21.01 16.83
C LEU A 102 -9.46 -21.32 18.33
N PRO A 103 -10.03 -22.43 18.83
CA PRO A 103 -9.99 -22.75 20.25
C PRO A 103 -8.55 -22.99 20.70
N ILE A 104 -8.20 -22.42 21.85
CA ILE A 104 -6.89 -22.62 22.50
C ILE A 104 -7.06 -23.66 23.61
N GLY A 105 -6.18 -24.66 23.65
CA GLY A 105 -6.15 -25.65 24.72
C GLY A 105 -5.76 -25.03 26.07
N ARG A 106 -6.14 -25.69 27.16
CA ARG A 106 -5.76 -25.28 28.53
C ARG A 106 -5.24 -26.49 29.28
N LEU A 107 -4.30 -26.26 30.20
CA LEU A 107 -3.85 -27.28 31.14
C LEU A 107 -4.97 -27.63 32.11
N HIS A 108 -4.99 -28.88 32.59
CA HIS A 108 -5.92 -29.28 33.64
C HIS A 108 -5.61 -28.50 34.94
N PRO A 109 -6.61 -28.10 35.75
CA PRO A 109 -6.37 -27.33 36.97
C PRO A 109 -5.38 -28.00 37.94
N ILE A 110 -5.44 -29.32 38.09
CA ILE A 110 -4.49 -30.08 38.92
C ILE A 110 -3.04 -29.90 38.42
N THR A 111 -2.81 -29.98 37.11
CA THR A 111 -1.48 -29.76 36.52
C THR A 111 -0.99 -28.35 36.80
N GLN A 112 -1.87 -27.34 36.70
CA GLN A 112 -1.52 -25.95 37.01
C GLN A 112 -1.11 -25.79 38.48
N THR A 113 -1.89 -26.36 39.42
CA THR A 113 -1.57 -26.32 40.86
C THR A 113 -0.27 -27.06 41.17
N VAL A 114 -0.03 -28.23 40.58
CA VAL A 114 1.22 -28.98 40.77
C VAL A 114 2.42 -28.15 40.31
N TYR A 115 2.34 -27.55 39.12
CA TYR A 115 3.42 -26.69 38.61
C TYR A 115 3.64 -25.46 39.48
N GLU A 116 2.59 -24.80 39.94
CA GLU A 116 2.71 -23.65 40.85
C GLU A 116 3.42 -24.02 42.16
N ILE A 117 3.04 -25.15 42.78
CA ILE A 117 3.70 -25.65 43.98
C ILE A 117 5.16 -25.98 43.69
N CYS A 118 5.45 -26.72 42.61
CA CYS A 118 6.81 -27.07 42.21
C CYS A 118 7.67 -25.81 42.00
N ASP A 119 7.17 -24.80 41.30
CA ASP A 119 7.89 -23.55 41.03
C ASP A 119 8.28 -22.81 42.31
N ILE A 120 7.38 -22.78 43.31
CA ILE A 120 7.67 -22.18 44.62
C ILE A 120 8.86 -22.89 45.30
N PHE A 121 8.86 -24.23 45.34
CA PHE A 121 9.94 -24.98 46.00
C PHE A 121 11.24 -24.98 45.20
N VAL A 122 11.18 -25.00 43.87
CA VAL A 122 12.35 -24.85 43.01
C VAL A 122 13.02 -23.50 43.25
N SER A 123 12.25 -22.43 43.47
CA SER A 123 12.80 -21.11 43.81
C SER A 123 13.58 -21.09 45.14
N MET A 124 13.28 -22.04 46.05
CA MET A 124 13.97 -22.23 47.32
C MET A 124 15.19 -23.18 47.22
N GLY A 125 15.49 -23.70 46.03
CA GLY A 125 16.62 -24.61 45.78
C GLY A 125 16.29 -26.10 45.89
N PHE A 126 15.01 -26.48 45.98
CA PHE A 126 14.60 -27.89 45.95
C PHE A 126 14.59 -28.43 44.52
N GLN A 127 14.70 -29.76 44.38
CA GLN A 127 14.62 -30.46 43.09
C GLN A 127 13.32 -31.25 43.01
N VAL A 128 12.72 -31.30 41.82
CA VAL A 128 11.52 -32.12 41.53
C VAL A 128 11.98 -33.52 41.14
N VAL A 129 11.44 -34.54 41.81
CA VAL A 129 11.71 -35.95 41.54
C VAL A 129 10.38 -36.69 41.41
N GLU A 130 10.27 -37.55 40.41
CA GLU A 130 9.12 -38.43 40.19
C GLU A 130 9.48 -39.88 40.53
N GLY A 131 8.50 -40.65 41.00
CA GLY A 131 8.62 -42.06 41.34
C GLY A 131 7.54 -42.90 40.66
N PRO A 132 7.62 -44.24 40.76
CA PRO A 132 6.61 -45.12 40.21
C PRO A 132 5.27 -45.00 40.97
N GLU A 133 4.14 -45.15 40.26
CA GLU A 133 2.81 -45.14 40.89
C GLU A 133 2.51 -46.43 41.68
N VAL A 134 3.12 -47.54 41.27
CA VAL A 134 3.04 -48.83 41.97
C VAL A 134 4.35 -49.09 42.69
N GLU A 135 4.26 -49.25 44.01
CA GLU A 135 5.44 -49.36 44.88
C GLU A 135 5.45 -50.64 45.72
N TRP A 136 6.65 -51.01 46.18
CA TRP A 136 6.87 -52.15 47.05
C TRP A 136 6.50 -51.83 48.51
N ASP A 137 6.06 -52.86 49.24
CA ASP A 137 5.65 -52.76 50.66
C ASP A 137 6.73 -52.10 51.52
N TYR A 138 7.99 -52.45 51.26
CA TYR A 138 9.16 -51.89 51.93
C TYR A 138 9.24 -50.35 51.83
N TYR A 139 9.07 -49.78 50.62
CA TYR A 139 9.24 -48.34 50.40
C TYR A 139 8.04 -47.52 50.87
N ASN A 140 6.83 -48.07 50.78
CA ASN A 140 5.61 -47.39 51.19
C ASN A 140 5.34 -47.45 52.71
N PHE A 141 5.78 -48.50 53.40
CA PHE A 141 5.42 -48.73 54.81
C PHE A 141 6.64 -48.97 55.71
N GLU A 142 7.39 -50.05 55.48
CA GLU A 142 8.45 -50.48 56.42
C GLU A 142 9.53 -49.39 56.61
N ALA A 143 10.01 -48.79 55.51
CA ALA A 143 11.05 -47.75 55.53
C ALA A 143 10.58 -46.43 56.17
N LEU A 144 9.27 -46.22 56.32
CA LEU A 144 8.66 -45.03 56.95
C LEU A 144 8.28 -45.27 58.42
N ASN A 145 8.73 -46.39 59.02
CA ASN A 145 8.40 -46.82 60.39
C ASN A 145 6.90 -47.09 60.63
N ILE A 146 6.20 -47.63 59.63
CA ILE A 146 4.80 -48.07 59.75
C ILE A 146 4.78 -49.61 59.82
N PRO A 147 4.49 -50.20 61.00
CA PRO A 147 4.44 -51.65 61.18
C PRO A 147 3.13 -52.30 60.69
#